data_AF-A0A6P0SXG9-F1
#
_entry.id   AF-A0A6P0SXG9-F1
#
_cell.length_a   1.000
_cell.length_b   1.000
_cell.length_c   1.000
_cell.angle_alpha   90.00
_cell.angle_beta   90.00
_cell.angle_gamma   90.00
#
_symmetry.space_group_name_H-M   'P 1'
#
loop_
_entity.id
_entity.type
_entity.pdbx_description
1 polymer ?
#
loop_
_entity_poly.entity_id
_entity_poly.type
_entity_poly.pdbx_seq_one_letter_code
_entity_poly.pdbx_strand_id
1 'polypeptide(L)' 'MLLQDKKRYYTADEYLELEEAADYKSEYRDGEILPMAGGTTNHNKIALNFAANLKF' A
#
# COMPACT_ATOMS: atom_id res chain seq x y z
N MET A 1 -26.52 -6.88 -5.93
CA MET A 1 -25.80 -6.75 -7.20
C MET A 1 -24.33 -7.02 -6.91
N LEU A 2 -23.80 -8.17 -7.32
CA LEU A 2 -22.39 -8.49 -7.14
C LEU A 2 -21.63 -7.86 -8.30
N LEU A 3 -20.98 -6.71 -8.05
CA LEU A 3 -20.02 -6.14 -8.98
C LEU A 3 -18.80 -7.06 -8.98
N GLN A 4 -18.71 -7.95 -9.96
CA GLN A 4 -17.45 -8.58 -10.28
C GLN A 4 -16.61 -7.52 -10.99
N ASP A 5 -15.78 -6.80 -10.23
CA ASP A 5 -14.72 -6.00 -10.83
C ASP A 5 -13.83 -6.95 -11.63
N LYS A 6 -13.74 -6.71 -12.94
CA LYS A 6 -12.72 -7.34 -13.77
C LYS A 6 -11.38 -7.01 -13.11
N LYS A 7 -10.64 -8.02 -12.64
CA LYS A 7 -9.27 -7.83 -12.16
C LYS A 7 -8.49 -7.11 -13.26
N ARG A 8 -8.16 -5.85 -13.00
CA ARG A 8 -7.32 -5.03 -13.84
C ARG A 8 -5.91 -5.19 -13.34
N TYR A 9 -5.02 -5.63 -14.22
CA TYR A 9 -3.60 -5.63 -13.95
C TYR A 9 -3.02 -4.28 -14.38
N TYR A 10 -2.20 -3.70 -13.51
CA TYR A 10 -1.50 -2.45 -13.72
C TYR A 10 -0.03 -2.74 -13.97
N THR A 11 0.62 -1.89 -14.75
CA THR A 11 2.07 -1.80 -14.76
C THR A 11 2.57 -1.08 -13.49
N ALA A 12 3.86 -1.21 -13.19
CA ALA A 12 4.45 -0.50 -12.05
C ALA A 12 4.34 1.03 -12.20
N ASP A 13 4.49 1.55 -13.42
CA ASP A 13 4.40 3.00 -13.70
C ASP A 13 2.98 3.51 -13.49
N GLU A 14 1.95 2.80 -14.00
CA GLU A 14 0.54 3.14 -13.76
C GLU A 14 0.20 3.12 -12.26
N TYR A 15 0.75 2.15 -11.52
CA TYR A 15 0.59 2.12 -10.07
C TYR A 15 1.18 3.36 -9.40
N LEU A 16 2.38 3.80 -9.79
CA LEU A 16 3.02 4.97 -9.20
C LEU A 16 2.22 6.25 -9.46
N GLU A 17 1.69 6.43 -10.68
CA GLU A 17 0.82 7.56 -11.01
C GLU A 17 -0.47 7.57 -10.16
N LEU A 18 -1.08 6.40 -9.97
CA LEU A 18 -2.27 6.25 -9.12
C LEU A 18 -1.95 6.50 -7.64
N GLU A 19 -0.82 5.98 -7.16
CA GLU A 19 -0.39 6.09 -5.76
C GLU A 19 0.02 7.52 -5.37
N GLU A 20 0.49 8.33 -6.31
CA GLU A 20 0.77 9.76 -6.10
C GLU A 20 -0.51 10.58 -5.89
N ALA A 21 -1.58 10.23 -6.60
CA ALA A 21 -2.87 10.90 -6.51
C ALA A 21 -3.80 10.34 -5.41
N ALA A 22 -3.44 9.22 -4.77
CA ALA A 22 -4.30 8.53 -3.82
C ALA A 22 -4.27 9.14 -2.41
N ASP A 23 -5.46 9.26 -1.80
CA ASP A 23 -5.61 9.68 -0.39
C ASP A 23 -5.22 8.58 0.63
N TYR A 24 -5.01 7.36 0.15
CA TYR A 24 -4.65 6.20 0.96
C TYR A 24 -3.47 5.47 0.33
N LYS A 25 -2.79 4.65 1.14
CA LYS A 25 -1.64 3.86 0.69
C LYS A 25 -2.04 2.48 0.24
N SER A 26 -1.41 2.02 -0.82
CA SER A 26 -1.61 0.69 -1.38
C SER A 26 -0.29 -0.05 -1.57
N GLU A 27 -0.38 -1.34 -1.85
CA GLU A 27 0.73 -2.19 -2.25
C GLU A 27 0.51 -2.71 -3.66
N TYR A 28 1.56 -2.62 -4.48
CA TYR A 28 1.60 -3.27 -5.77
C TYR A 28 2.11 -4.71 -5.64
N ARG A 29 1.30 -5.69 -6.06
CA ARG A 29 1.64 -7.12 -6.04
C ARG A 29 1.27 -7.77 -7.37
N ASP A 30 2.27 -8.06 -8.20
CA ASP A 30 2.12 -8.75 -9.50
C ASP A 30 1.03 -8.14 -10.40
N GLY A 31 0.94 -6.81 -10.44
CA GLY A 31 -0.05 -6.08 -11.22
C GLY A 31 -1.35 -5.77 -10.48
N GLU A 32 -1.53 -6.26 -9.25
CA GLU A 32 -2.67 -5.91 -8.40
C GLU A 32 -2.31 -4.74 -7.47
N ILE A 33 -3.28 -3.86 -7.21
CA ILE A 33 -3.17 -2.78 -6.23
C ILE A 33 -4.05 -3.15 -5.04
N LEU A 34 -3.43 -3.38 -3.88
CA LEU A 34 -4.09 -3.82 -2.66
C LEU A 34 -4.00 -2.74 -1.59
N PRO A 35 -5.10 -2.35 -0.91
CA PRO A 35 -5.02 -1.37 0.16
C PRO A 35 -4.05 -1.80 1.26
N MET A 36 -3.13 -0.91 1.65
CA MET A 36 -2.14 -1.19 2.68
C MET A 36 -2.77 -1.07 4.08
N ALA A 37 -2.55 -2.07 4.92
CA ALA A 37 -2.87 -1.96 6.34
C ALA A 37 -1.72 -1.25 7.09
N GLY A 38 -2.05 -0.50 8.16
CA GLY A 38 -1.01 0.09 9.02
C GLY A 38 -0.71 1.56 8.79
N GLY A 39 -1.49 2.29 8.01
CA GLY A 39 -1.38 3.76 7.89
C GLY A 39 -1.76 4.57 9.14
N THR A 40 -1.84 3.96 10.33
CA THR A 40 -2.24 4.65 11.57
C THR A 40 -1.02 5.09 12.38
N THR A 41 -1.17 6.16 13.16
CA THR A 41 -0.12 6.67 14.05
C THR A 41 0.41 5.60 15.02
N ASN A 42 -0.46 4.73 15.54
CA ASN A 42 -0.05 3.67 16.46
C ASN A 42 0.79 2.60 15.77
N HIS A 43 0.41 2.22 14.54
CA HIS A 43 1.22 1.30 13.73
C HIS A 43 2.60 1.90 13.45
N ASN A 44 2.66 3.17 13.03
CA ASN A 44 3.92 3.86 12.76
C ASN A 44 4.84 3.92 14.00
N LYS A 45 4.29 4.17 15.19
CA LYS A 45 5.07 4.14 16.44
C LYS A 45 5.72 2.79 16.70
N ILE A 46 4.96 1.70 16.54
CA ILE A 46 5.49 0.33 16.74
C ILE A 46 6.56 0.02 15.69
N ALA A 47 6.29 0.31 14.41
CA ALA A 47 7.21 0.07 13.31
C ALA A 47 8.54 0.84 13.49
N LEU A 48 8.46 2.13 13.86
CA LEU A 48 9.65 2.96 14.08
C LEU A 48 10.44 2.52 15.32
N ASN A 49 9.78 2.15 16.42
CA ASN A 49 10.47 1.61 17.60
C ASN A 49 11.23 0.34 17.23
N PHE A 50 10.60 -0.57 16.48
CA PHE A 50 11.25 -1.79 16.01
C PHE A 50 12.47 -1.48 15.13
N ALA A 51 12.30 -0.62 14.13
CA ALA A 51 13.38 -0.21 13.21
C ALA A 51 14.55 0.48 13.94
N ALA A 52 14.27 1.34 14.92
CA ALA A 52 15.29 2.03 15.70
C ALA A 52 16.13 1.05 16.56
N ASN A 53 15.52 -0.03 17.06
CA ASN A 53 16.22 -1.05 17.84
C ASN A 53 17.02 -2.03 16.96
N LEU A 54 16.79 -2.07 15.65
CA LEU A 54 17.60 -2.85 14.70
C LEU A 54 18.83 -2.09 14.20
N LYS A 55 18.91 -0.79 14.47
CA LYS A 55 20.03 0.06 14.04
C LYS A 55 21.15 -0.04 15.07
N PHE A 56 22.11 -0.93 14.82
CA PHE A 56 23.36 -1.05 15.59
C PHE A 56 24.44 -0.11 15.01
#